data_AF-A0A957T3L8-F1
#
_entry.id   AF-A0A957T3L8-F1
#
_cell.length_a   1.000
_cell.length_b   1.000
_cell.length_c   1.000
_cell.angle_alpha   90.00
_cell.angle_beta   90.00
_cell.angle_gamma   90.00
#
_symmetry.space_group_name_H-M   'P 1'
#
loop_
_entity.id
_entity.type
_entity.pdbx_description
1 polymer ?
#
loop_
_entity_poly.entity_id
_entity_poly.type
_entity_poly.pdbx_seq_one_letter_code
_entity_poly.pdbx_strand_id
1 'polypeptide(L)'
;TPWRLGPSRRLRSVVAGLLVALFLVANTAVIQIWIRQHIENGHFRRTFVTALHDRYYTEWGPNAYVWIEVPEEKYTDLADSCRLVFDRYFVRCLTYVTGGELPSARSAIPADRDFYWLQATPDGIVQRYPAN
;
A
#
# COMPACT_ATOMS: atom_id res chain seq x y z
N THR A 1 62.09 17.79 -3.12
CA THR A 1 61.58 17.62 -4.50
C THR A 1 60.10 17.26 -4.43
N PRO A 2 59.18 18.13 -4.89
CA PRO A 2 57.76 17.87 -4.76
C PRO A 2 57.32 16.86 -5.83
N TRP A 3 56.69 15.79 -5.37
CA TRP A 3 56.19 14.67 -6.15
C TRP A 3 55.18 15.14 -7.21
N ARG A 4 55.63 15.31 -8.46
CA ARG A 4 54.72 15.43 -9.61
C ARG A 4 53.99 14.11 -9.79
N LEU A 5 52.78 14.02 -9.23
CA LEU A 5 51.85 12.94 -9.53
C LEU A 5 51.60 12.94 -11.04
N GLY A 6 52.04 11.87 -11.72
CA GLY A 6 51.89 11.70 -13.16
C GLY A 6 50.42 11.83 -13.61
N PRO A 7 50.17 12.23 -14.88
CA PRO A 7 48.84 12.53 -15.41
C PRO A 7 47.82 11.38 -15.21
N SER A 8 48.29 10.13 -15.15
CA SER A 8 47.48 8.94 -14.88
C SER A 8 46.86 8.90 -13.46
N ARG A 9 47.55 9.42 -12.44
CA ARG A 9 47.02 9.48 -11.06
C ARG A 9 45.97 10.57 -10.88
N ARG A 10 46.12 11.69 -11.59
CA ARG A 10 45.12 12.78 -11.60
C ARG A 10 43.82 12.34 -12.28
N LEU A 11 43.92 11.69 -13.44
CA LEU A 11 42.76 11.16 -14.16
C LEU A 11 41.99 10.12 -13.33
N ARG A 12 42.70 9.18 -12.68
CA ARG A 12 42.08 8.18 -11.79
C ARG A 12 41.34 8.81 -10.62
N SER A 13 41.89 9.88 -10.03
CA SER A 13 41.25 10.57 -8.90
C SER A 13 39.98 11.31 -9.32
N VAL A 14 39.99 11.96 -10.50
CA VAL A 14 38.81 12.63 -11.06
C VAL A 14 37.72 11.62 -11.40
N VAL A 15 38.08 10.51 -12.05
CA VAL A 15 37.13 9.44 -12.39
C VAL A 15 36.54 8.80 -11.12
N ALA A 16 37.37 8.51 -10.10
CA ALA A 16 36.87 7.99 -8.83
C ALA A 16 35.92 8.98 -8.14
N GLY A 17 36.23 10.28 -8.13
CA GLY A 17 35.36 11.31 -7.60
C GLY A 17 34.02 11.40 -8.33
N LEU A 18 34.03 11.29 -9.66
CA LEU A 18 32.81 11.26 -10.48
C LEU A 18 31.94 10.05 -10.15
N LEU A 19 32.55 8.86 -10.03
CA LEU A 19 31.82 7.63 -9.71
C LEU A 19 31.17 7.69 -8.33
N VAL A 20 31.86 8.22 -7.33
CA VAL A 20 31.31 8.43 -5.99
C VAL A 20 30.14 9.42 -6.03
N ALA A 21 30.29 10.54 -6.75
CA ALA A 21 29.22 11.52 -6.90
C ALA A 21 27.97 10.91 -7.57
N LEU A 22 28.15 10.14 -8.66
CA LEU A 22 27.06 9.45 -9.33
C LEU A 22 26.36 8.43 -8.41
N PHE A 23 27.14 7.67 -7.64
CA PHE A 23 26.59 6.73 -6.67
C PHE A 23 25.75 7.44 -5.60
N LEU A 24 26.24 8.55 -5.05
CA LEU A 24 25.51 9.34 -4.05
C LEU A 24 24.21 9.92 -4.62
N VAL A 25 24.24 10.46 -5.85
CA VAL A 25 23.05 10.98 -6.52
C VAL A 25 22.01 9.88 -6.75
N ALA A 26 22.44 8.72 -7.24
CA ALA A 26 21.54 7.58 -7.47
C ALA A 26 20.88 7.10 -6.17
N ASN A 27 21.66 6.96 -5.09
CA ASN A 27 21.12 6.58 -3.78
C ASN A 27 20.14 7.62 -3.24
N THR A 28 20.47 8.90 -3.39
CA THR A 28 19.58 10.00 -2.96
C THR A 28 18.25 9.94 -3.72
N ALA A 29 18.29 9.69 -5.03
CA ALA A 29 17.07 9.56 -5.85
C ALA A 29 16.20 8.37 -5.38
N VAL A 30 16.80 7.22 -5.11
CA VAL A 30 16.09 6.04 -4.59
C VAL A 30 15.45 6.34 -3.23
N ILE A 31 16.17 6.98 -2.31
CA ILE A 31 15.66 7.36 -1.00
C ILE A 31 14.48 8.33 -1.13
N GLN A 32 14.57 9.33 -2.01
CA GLN A 32 13.48 10.29 -2.25
C GLN A 32 12.22 9.60 -2.78
N ILE A 33 12.37 8.66 -3.73
CA ILE A 33 11.26 7.88 -4.27
C ILE A 33 10.64 7.02 -3.16
N TRP A 34 11.47 6.35 -2.36
CA TRP A 34 11.01 5.51 -1.26
C TRP A 34 10.25 6.32 -0.21
N ILE A 35 10.78 7.48 0.22
CA ILE A 35 10.11 8.37 1.18
C ILE A 35 8.76 8.84 0.63
N ARG A 36 8.72 9.25 -0.64
CA ARG A 36 7.48 9.70 -1.28
C ARG A 36 6.43 8.59 -1.29
N GLN A 37 6.80 7.39 -1.73
CA GLN A 37 5.90 6.23 -1.73
C GLN A 37 5.44 5.90 -0.31
N HIS A 38 6.33 5.94 0.68
CA HIS A 38 5.97 5.67 2.07
C HIS A 38 4.96 6.68 2.62
N ILE A 39 5.15 7.97 2.33
CA ILE A 39 4.21 9.03 2.73
C ILE A 39 2.86 8.85 2.03
N GLU A 40 2.86 8.61 0.72
CA GLU A 40 1.64 8.37 -0.06
C GLU A 40 0.87 7.14 0.45
N ASN A 41 1.57 6.06 0.81
CA ASN A 41 0.96 4.85 1.38
C ASN A 41 0.43 5.10 2.78
N GLY A 42 1.14 5.90 3.60
CA GLY A 42 0.69 6.32 4.92
C GLY A 42 -0.60 7.15 4.85
N HIS A 43 -0.68 8.11 3.92
CA HIS A 43 -1.90 8.88 3.69
C HIS A 43 -3.05 7.99 3.22
N PHE A 44 -2.81 7.13 2.22
CA PHE A 44 -3.83 6.21 1.73
C PHE A 44 -4.38 5.34 2.87
N ARG A 45 -3.50 4.70 3.65
CA ARG A 45 -3.91 3.84 4.77
C ARG A 45 -4.73 4.61 5.80
N ARG A 46 -4.31 5.83 6.15
CA ARG A 46 -5.06 6.67 7.09
C ARG A 46 -6.45 7.02 6.55
N THR A 47 -6.54 7.50 5.31
CA THR A 47 -7.82 7.82 4.65
C THR A 47 -8.73 6.60 4.62
N PHE A 48 -8.20 5.46 4.19
CA PHE A 48 -8.93 4.20 4.12
C PHE A 48 -9.44 3.75 5.51
N VAL A 49 -8.58 3.65 6.51
CA VAL A 49 -8.97 3.23 7.87
C VAL A 49 -9.97 4.19 8.48
N THR A 50 -9.78 5.50 8.30
CA THR A 50 -10.70 6.52 8.82
C THR A 50 -12.06 6.42 8.13
N ALA A 51 -12.10 6.29 6.80
CA ALA A 51 -13.36 6.11 6.07
C ALA A 51 -14.07 4.81 6.45
N LEU A 52 -13.31 3.73 6.66
CA LEU A 52 -13.85 2.43 7.07
C LEU A 52 -14.46 2.51 8.47
N HIS A 53 -13.74 3.15 9.39
CA HIS A 53 -14.18 3.36 10.75
C HIS A 53 -15.40 4.29 10.82
N ASP A 54 -15.36 5.45 10.17
CA ASP A 54 -16.41 6.46 10.32
C ASP A 54 -17.72 6.06 9.64
N ARG A 55 -17.65 5.37 8.49
CA ARG A 55 -18.86 4.96 7.75
C ARG A 55 -19.41 3.62 8.20
N TYR A 56 -18.56 2.62 8.40
CA TYR A 56 -19.04 1.23 8.44
C TYR A 56 -18.87 0.53 9.79
N TYR A 57 -18.10 1.12 10.72
CA TYR A 57 -17.81 0.51 12.02
C TYR A 57 -19.06 0.24 12.85
N THR A 58 -20.11 1.06 12.71
CA THR A 58 -21.35 0.93 13.49
C THR A 58 -22.51 0.33 12.70
N GLU A 59 -22.38 0.22 11.37
CA GLU A 59 -23.47 -0.22 10.50
C GLU A 59 -23.55 -1.74 10.36
N TRP A 60 -22.43 -2.45 10.52
CA TRP A 60 -22.38 -3.88 10.22
C TRP A 60 -22.60 -4.76 11.46
N GLY A 61 -23.53 -5.70 11.32
CA GLY A 61 -23.81 -6.69 12.35
C GLY A 61 -22.70 -7.74 12.52
N PRO A 62 -22.72 -8.48 13.64
CA PRO A 62 -21.75 -9.55 13.88
C PRO A 62 -21.85 -10.64 12.81
N ASN A 63 -20.69 -11.14 12.35
CA ASN A 63 -20.55 -12.13 11.27
C ASN A 63 -20.86 -11.64 9.84
N ALA A 64 -20.93 -10.33 9.61
CA ALA A 64 -20.93 -9.80 8.24
C ALA A 64 -19.69 -10.27 7.47
N TYR A 65 -19.86 -10.54 6.18
CA TYR A 65 -18.77 -10.82 5.25
C TYR A 65 -18.43 -9.54 4.49
N VAL A 66 -17.17 -9.12 4.58
CA VAL A 66 -16.70 -7.87 3.97
C VAL A 66 -15.54 -8.18 3.06
N TRP A 67 -15.67 -7.82 1.79
CA TRP A 67 -14.59 -7.88 0.84
C TRP A 67 -14.11 -6.49 0.52
N ILE A 68 -12.79 -6.32 0.51
CA ILE A 68 -12.14 -5.05 0.26
C ILE A 68 -11.22 -5.23 -0.94
N GLU A 69 -11.60 -4.64 -2.04
CA GLU A 69 -10.79 -4.52 -3.24
C GLU A 69 -9.76 -3.40 -3.04
N VAL A 70 -8.48 -3.71 -3.24
CA VAL A 70 -7.37 -2.79 -3.01
C VAL A 70 -6.51 -2.71 -4.27
N PRO A 71 -6.10 -1.51 -4.73
CA PRO A 71 -5.17 -1.37 -5.84
C PRO A 71 -3.87 -2.16 -5.61
N GLU A 72 -3.32 -2.77 -6.66
CA GLU A 72 -2.13 -3.62 -6.58
C GLU A 72 -0.96 -2.89 -5.91
N GLU A 73 -0.76 -1.64 -6.29
CA GLU A 73 0.31 -0.78 -5.79
C GLU A 73 0.19 -0.44 -4.29
N LYS A 74 -0.98 -0.68 -3.69
CA LYS A 74 -1.24 -0.45 -2.25
C LYS A 74 -1.48 -1.75 -1.48
N TYR A 75 -1.56 -2.89 -2.15
CA TYR A 75 -2.00 -4.14 -1.55
C TYR A 75 -1.07 -4.63 -0.44
N THR A 76 0.25 -4.55 -0.63
CA THR A 76 1.23 -4.98 0.38
C THR A 76 1.11 -4.22 1.69
N ASP A 77 0.73 -2.94 1.66
CA ASP A 77 0.53 -2.13 2.86
C ASP A 77 -0.81 -2.36 3.55
N LEU A 78 -1.77 -2.96 2.83
CA LEU A 78 -3.17 -3.04 3.25
C LEU A 78 -3.69 -4.47 3.42
N ALA A 79 -2.94 -5.48 2.99
CA ALA A 79 -3.34 -6.89 3.06
C ALA A 79 -3.80 -7.31 4.46
N ASP A 80 -3.17 -6.77 5.52
CA ASP A 80 -3.54 -7.05 6.91
C ASP A 80 -4.44 -5.98 7.56
N SER A 81 -4.80 -4.92 6.84
CA SER A 81 -5.57 -3.81 7.40
C SER A 81 -6.99 -4.21 7.79
N CYS A 82 -7.60 -5.14 7.04
CA CYS A 82 -8.89 -5.75 7.38
C CYS A 82 -8.88 -6.33 8.80
N ARG A 83 -7.82 -7.09 9.14
CA ARG A 83 -7.68 -7.71 10.46
C ARG A 83 -7.59 -6.65 11.55
N LEU A 84 -6.78 -5.61 11.34
CA LEU A 84 -6.56 -4.56 12.34
C LEU A 84 -7.81 -3.75 12.68
N VAL A 85 -8.69 -3.51 11.71
CA VAL A 85 -9.91 -2.70 11.95
C VAL A 85 -11.03 -3.54 12.56
N PHE A 86 -11.19 -4.79 12.13
CA PHE A 86 -12.33 -5.62 12.49
C PHE A 86 -12.06 -6.72 13.52
N ASP A 87 -10.84 -6.79 14.07
CA ASP A 87 -10.44 -7.80 15.06
C ASP A 87 -11.43 -7.94 16.23
N ARG A 88 -12.11 -6.85 16.59
CA ARG A 88 -13.01 -6.78 17.75
C ARG A 88 -14.47 -7.17 17.47
N TYR A 89 -14.91 -7.28 16.22
CA TYR A 89 -16.34 -7.34 15.88
C TYR A 89 -16.81 -8.64 15.20
N PHE A 90 -15.94 -9.66 15.13
CA PHE A 90 -16.26 -10.94 14.48
C PHE A 90 -16.76 -10.78 13.03
N VAL A 91 -16.33 -9.73 12.35
CA VAL A 91 -16.60 -9.51 10.92
C VAL A 91 -15.58 -10.30 10.11
N ARG A 92 -16.05 -11.09 9.13
CA ARG A 92 -15.18 -11.86 8.24
C ARG A 92 -14.73 -10.98 7.09
N CYS A 93 -13.57 -10.35 7.27
CA CYS A 93 -13.00 -9.40 6.31
C CYS A 93 -11.93 -10.08 5.44
N LEU A 94 -11.98 -9.87 4.13
CA LEU A 94 -10.99 -10.32 3.16
C LEU A 94 -10.55 -9.16 2.28
N THR A 95 -9.25 -9.01 2.05
CA THR A 95 -8.69 -8.08 1.08
C THR A 95 -8.27 -8.84 -0.18
N TYR A 96 -8.48 -8.25 -1.35
CA TYR A 96 -7.97 -8.79 -2.62
C TYR A 96 -7.54 -7.65 -3.55
N VAL A 97 -6.72 -7.98 -4.54
CA VAL A 97 -6.16 -7.00 -5.49
C VAL A 97 -7.21 -6.62 -6.55
N THR A 98 -7.31 -5.33 -6.87
CA THR A 98 -8.16 -4.79 -7.94
C THR A 98 -7.98 -5.56 -9.25
N GLY A 99 -9.08 -5.99 -9.85
CA GLY A 99 -9.07 -6.76 -11.11
C GLY A 99 -8.49 -8.18 -11.01
N GLY A 100 -8.05 -8.60 -9.82
CA GLY A 100 -7.77 -10.00 -9.54
C GLY A 100 -9.05 -10.84 -9.53
N GLU A 101 -8.90 -12.17 -9.48
CA GLU A 101 -10.04 -13.02 -9.20
C GLU A 101 -10.64 -12.59 -7.86
N LEU A 102 -11.91 -12.12 -7.90
CA LEU A 102 -12.76 -12.14 -6.72
C LEU A 102 -12.58 -13.53 -6.14
N PRO A 103 -12.19 -13.68 -4.85
CA PRO A 103 -12.07 -14.99 -4.28
C PRO A 103 -13.35 -15.75 -4.66
N SER A 104 -13.20 -16.96 -5.20
CA SER A 104 -14.30 -17.86 -5.57
C SER A 104 -15.36 -18.02 -4.48
N ALA A 105 -15.10 -17.46 -3.30
CA ALA A 105 -15.91 -17.33 -2.13
C ALA A 105 -17.28 -16.64 -2.28
N ARG A 106 -17.73 -16.05 -3.40
CA ARG A 106 -19.11 -15.51 -3.44
C ARG A 106 -20.13 -16.65 -3.31
N SER A 107 -19.78 -17.82 -3.82
CA SER A 107 -20.51 -19.08 -3.60
C SER A 107 -20.20 -19.75 -2.24
N ALA A 108 -19.18 -19.27 -1.51
CA ALA A 108 -18.84 -19.74 -0.16
C ALA A 108 -19.40 -18.83 0.95
N ILE A 109 -20.06 -17.71 0.61
CA ILE A 109 -20.80 -16.90 1.58
C ILE A 109 -22.12 -17.63 1.86
N PRO A 110 -22.40 -18.03 3.11
CA PRO A 110 -23.68 -18.60 3.47
C PRO A 110 -24.83 -17.63 3.13
N ALA A 111 -25.93 -18.14 2.58
CA ALA A 111 -27.05 -17.31 2.10
C ALA A 111 -27.75 -16.51 3.23
N ASP A 112 -27.51 -16.86 4.50
CA ASP A 112 -28.02 -16.22 5.70
C ASP A 112 -27.12 -15.10 6.24
N ARG A 113 -26.08 -14.69 5.51
CA ARG A 113 -25.09 -13.70 5.97
C ARG A 113 -25.10 -12.46 5.10
N ASP A 114 -25.01 -11.31 5.77
CA ASP A 114 -24.84 -10.03 5.11
C ASP A 114 -23.47 -9.97 4.43
N PHE A 115 -23.47 -9.54 3.17
CA PHE A 115 -22.28 -9.40 2.35
C PHE A 115 -22.10 -7.95 1.90
N TYR A 116 -20.88 -7.44 2.09
CA TYR A 116 -20.46 -6.13 1.66
C TYR A 116 -19.22 -6.24 0.80
N TRP A 117 -19.21 -5.51 -0.31
CA TRP A 117 -18.03 -5.33 -1.15
C TRP A 117 -17.70 -3.85 -1.18
N LEU A 118 -16.49 -3.54 -0.71
CA LEU A 118 -15.88 -2.24 -0.73
C LEU A 118 -14.72 -2.20 -1.72
N GLN A 119 -14.50 -1.04 -2.31
CA GLN A 119 -13.30 -0.73 -3.06
C GLN A 119 -12.56 0.42 -2.39
N ALA A 120 -11.29 0.19 -2.10
CA ALA A 120 -10.38 1.21 -1.61
C ALA A 120 -9.93 2.09 -2.78
N THR A 121 -10.05 3.41 -2.62
CA THR A 121 -9.62 4.41 -3.60
C THR A 121 -8.72 5.44 -2.92
N PRO A 122 -7.96 6.26 -3.69
CA PRO A 122 -7.17 7.34 -3.11
C PRO A 122 -7.99 8.32 -2.25
N ASP A 123 -9.27 8.48 -2.59
CA ASP A 123 -10.21 9.39 -1.91
C ASP A 123 -10.99 8.73 -0.76
N GLY A 124 -10.75 7.44 -0.50
CA GLY A 124 -11.37 6.70 0.61
C GLY A 124 -11.93 5.35 0.19
N ILE A 125 -13.24 5.17 0.36
CA ILE A 125 -13.92 3.89 0.13
C ILE A 125 -15.20 4.10 -0.66
N VAL A 126 -15.38 3.26 -1.69
CA VAL A 126 -16.60 3.15 -2.48
C VAL A 126 -17.25 1.81 -2.20
N GLN A 127 -18.52 1.79 -1.82
CA GLN A 127 -19.27 0.54 -1.69
C GLN A 127 -19.74 0.08 -3.07
N ARG A 128 -19.34 -1.15 -3.44
CA ARG A 128 -19.74 -1.82 -4.68
C ARG A 128 -20.94 -2.75 -4.47
N TYR A 129 -21.08 -3.32 -3.27
CA TYR A 129 -22.24 -4.14 -2.90
C TYR A 129 -22.55 -4.04 -1.39
N PRO A 130 -23.83 -4.03 -0.98
CA PRO A 130 -24.99 -3.75 -1.83
C PRO A 130 -24.80 -2.41 -2.53
N ALA A 131 -25.25 -2.30 -3.79
CA ALA A 131 -25.09 -1.05 -4.52
C ALA A 131 -25.92 0.04 -3.81
N ASN A 132 -25.26 1.10 -3.36
CA ASN A 132 -25.93 2.31 -2.88
C ASN A 132 -26.45 3.14 -4.05
#